data_AF-A0A2D6XCD3-F1
#
_entry.id   AF-A0A2D6XCD3-F1
#
_cell.length_a   1.000
_cell.length_b   1.000
_cell.length_c   1.000
_cell.angle_alpha   90.00
_cell.angle_beta   90.00
_cell.angle_gamma   90.00
#
_symmetry.space_group_name_H-M   'P 1'
#
loop_
_entity.id
_entity.type
_entity.pdbx_description
1 polymer ?
#
loop_
_entity_poly.entity_id
_entity_poly.type
_entity_poly.pdbx_seq_one_letter_code
_entity_poly.pdbx_strand_id
1 'polypeptide(L)'
;MEHFYEGIHGWFNYQSLYTEIVNKYPSGSHFVEVGSWLGKSAAFMSVEIINSKKEIRFDCVDAWEYVQGEAALHNRIPGEQESDSGDGGPVLSLGESTFSYAPFFEPFKNLHEKFLDNIKPV
;
A
#
# COMPACT_ATOMS: atom_id res chain seq x y z
N MET A 1 11.57 20.20 -2.09
CA MET A 1 11.69 19.01 -2.95
C MET A 1 10.53 19.05 -3.93
N GLU A 2 10.81 18.76 -5.20
CA GLU A 2 9.75 18.62 -6.20
C GLU A 2 8.97 17.32 -5.99
N HIS A 3 7.69 17.34 -6.31
CA HIS A 3 6.83 16.17 -6.29
C HIS A 3 7.24 15.17 -7.38
N PHE A 4 7.19 13.87 -7.07
CA PHE A 4 7.56 12.79 -8.01
C PHE A 4 6.55 11.62 -8.02
N TYR A 5 5.41 11.77 -7.34
CA TYR A 5 4.41 10.71 -7.19
C TYR A 5 3.69 10.37 -8.50
N GLU A 6 3.72 11.26 -9.49
CA GLU A 6 3.08 11.08 -10.79
C GLU A 6 3.62 9.86 -11.53
N GLY A 7 4.91 9.54 -11.35
CA GLY A 7 5.57 8.37 -11.92
C GLY A 7 5.24 7.05 -11.23
N ILE A 8 4.51 7.08 -10.11
CA ILE A 8 4.13 5.89 -9.35
C ILE A 8 2.75 5.42 -9.82
N HIS A 9 2.64 4.13 -10.13
CA HIS A 9 1.36 3.51 -10.48
C HIS A 9 0.43 3.45 -9.26
N GLY A 10 -0.84 3.80 -9.46
CA GLY A 10 -1.88 3.76 -8.42
C GLY A 10 -2.91 4.87 -8.56
N TRP A 11 -3.91 4.84 -7.67
CA TRP A 11 -5.01 5.81 -7.61
C TRP A 11 -4.78 6.82 -6.49
N PHE A 12 -4.68 8.09 -6.86
CA PHE A 12 -4.45 9.18 -5.90
C PHE A 12 -5.01 10.49 -6.45
N ASN A 13 -5.97 11.07 -5.74
CA ASN A 13 -6.65 12.32 -6.12
C ASN A 13 -7.01 13.20 -4.90
N TYR A 14 -6.30 13.02 -3.79
CA TYR A 14 -6.55 13.71 -2.51
C TYR A 14 -5.39 14.61 -2.08
N GLN A 15 -4.71 15.22 -3.05
CA GLN A 15 -3.59 16.17 -2.84
C GLN A 15 -3.97 17.29 -1.87
N SER A 16 -5.12 17.95 -2.10
CA SER A 16 -5.56 19.08 -1.28
C SER A 16 -5.76 18.71 0.19
N LEU A 17 -6.29 17.51 0.46
CA LEU A 17 -6.48 17.00 1.81
C LEU A 17 -5.13 16.80 2.50
N TYR A 18 -4.15 16.22 1.82
CA TYR A 18 -2.83 15.94 2.39
C TYR A 18 -2.08 17.23 2.70
N THR A 19 -2.10 18.20 1.78
CA THR A 19 -1.56 19.54 2.02
C THR A 19 -2.24 20.23 3.20
N GLU A 20 -3.57 20.14 3.32
CA GLU A 20 -4.30 20.74 4.45
C GLU A 20 -3.89 20.11 5.79
N ILE A 21 -3.81 18.78 5.86
CA ILE A 21 -3.43 18.05 7.07
C ILE A 21 -2.02 18.44 7.51
N VAL A 22 -1.05 18.45 6.58
CA VAL A 22 0.34 18.85 6.87
C VAL A 22 0.41 20.31 7.36
N ASN A 23 -0.38 21.21 6.78
CA ASN A 23 -0.41 22.61 7.22
C ASN A 23 -1.04 22.77 8.61
N LYS A 24 -2.12 22.04 8.88
CA LYS A 24 -2.92 22.16 10.09
C LYS A 24 -2.22 21.68 11.36
N TYR A 25 -1.52 20.54 11.30
CA TYR A 25 -0.93 19.93 12.49
C TYR A 25 0.51 20.38 12.76
N PRO A 26 0.94 20.48 14.02
CA PRO A 26 2.28 20.96 14.39
C PRO A 26 3.37 19.89 14.19
N SER A 27 4.64 20.31 14.34
CA SER A 27 5.77 19.40 14.50
C SER A 27 5.56 18.49 15.73
N GLY A 28 6.05 17.25 15.66
CA GLY A 28 5.80 16.17 16.63
C GLY A 28 4.52 15.37 16.37
N SER A 29 3.78 15.67 15.30
CA SER A 29 2.57 14.91 14.94
C SER A 29 2.90 13.54 14.36
N HIS A 30 1.95 12.61 14.51
CA HIS A 30 2.04 11.25 13.96
C HIS A 30 0.82 10.97 13.08
N PHE A 31 1.06 10.76 11.79
CA PHE A 31 0.07 10.39 10.80
C PHE A 31 0.18 8.91 10.46
N VAL A 32 -0.96 8.29 10.17
CA VAL A 32 -1.04 6.91 9.69
C VAL A 32 -1.87 6.89 8.41
N GLU A 33 -1.32 6.34 7.34
CA GLU A 33 -2.06 5.99 6.12
C GLU A 33 -2.41 4.50 6.16
N VAL A 34 -3.66 4.17 5.86
CA VAL A 34 -4.13 2.79 5.74
C VAL A 34 -4.53 2.56 4.28
N GLY A 35 -3.84 1.63 3.62
CA GLY A 35 -3.91 1.41 2.17
C GLY A 35 -2.93 2.31 1.43
N SER A 36 -1.72 1.78 1.19
CA SER A 36 -0.60 2.50 0.57
C SER A 36 -0.25 1.95 -0.82
N TRP A 37 -0.56 0.69 -1.09
CA TRP A 37 -0.26 -0.01 -2.34
C TRP A 37 1.22 0.19 -2.75
N LEU A 38 1.47 0.76 -3.94
CA LEU A 38 2.81 1.09 -4.45
C LEU A 38 3.33 2.46 -3.98
N GLY A 39 2.61 3.14 -3.10
CA GLY A 39 3.08 4.34 -2.40
C GLY A 39 2.86 5.64 -3.16
N LYS A 40 1.91 5.72 -4.08
CA LYS A 40 1.63 6.97 -4.83
C LYS A 40 1.22 8.12 -3.91
N SER A 41 0.25 7.90 -3.05
CA SER A 41 -0.18 8.88 -2.04
C SER A 41 0.90 9.15 -1.00
N ALA A 42 1.55 8.09 -0.53
CA ALA A 42 2.62 8.16 0.45
C ALA A 42 3.80 9.04 -0.03
N ALA A 43 4.19 8.93 -1.31
CA ALA A 43 5.22 9.78 -1.89
C ALA A 43 4.82 11.27 -1.87
N PHE A 44 3.57 11.59 -2.22
CA PHE A 44 3.07 12.97 -2.13
C PHE A 44 3.10 13.49 -0.69
N MET A 45 2.57 12.72 0.28
CA MET A 45 2.59 13.09 1.70
C MET A 45 4.02 13.33 2.20
N SER A 46 4.95 12.46 1.80
CA SER A 46 6.35 12.56 2.22
C SER A 46 7.00 13.85 1.74
N VAL A 47 6.75 14.24 0.48
CA VAL A 47 7.25 15.51 -0.06
C VAL A 47 6.61 16.70 0.65
N GLU A 48 5.30 16.66 0.95
CA GLU A 48 4.62 17.72 1.71
C GLU A 48 5.23 17.87 3.12
N ILE A 49 5.48 16.76 3.83
CA ILE A 49 6.13 16.78 5.15
C ILE A 49 7.53 17.39 5.05
N ILE A 50 8.37 16.92 4.12
CA ILE A 50 9.72 17.45 3.89
C ILE A 50 9.68 18.96 3.61
N ASN A 51 8.77 19.41 2.74
CA ASN A 51 8.64 20.81 2.35
C ASN A 51 8.11 21.69 3.50
N SER A 52 7.30 21.12 4.39
CA SER A 52 6.76 21.82 5.57
C SER A 52 7.82 22.14 6.64
N LYS A 53 8.98 21.46 6.60
CA LYS A 53 10.04 21.52 7.63
C LYS A 53 9.56 21.14 9.04
N LYS A 54 8.44 20.42 9.15
CA LYS A 54 7.94 19.87 10.42
C LYS A 54 8.48 18.46 10.61
N GLU A 55 8.77 18.11 11.85
CA GLU A 55 9.05 16.73 12.24
C GLU A 55 7.72 15.99 12.38
N ILE A 56 7.26 15.34 11.33
CA ILE A 56 6.02 14.56 11.34
C ILE A 56 6.39 13.11 11.04
N ARG A 57 5.99 12.21 11.94
CA ARG A 57 6.06 10.78 11.68
C ARG A 57 4.90 10.37 10.79
N PHE A 58 5.18 9.63 9.73
CA PHE A 58 4.15 9.15 8.81
C PHE A 58 4.33 7.65 8.56
N ASP A 59 3.45 6.85 9.14
CA ASP A 59 3.48 5.39 9.01
C ASP A 59 2.48 4.97 7.92
N CYS A 60 2.95 4.16 6.97
CA CYS A 60 2.15 3.59 5.88
C CYS A 60 1.84 2.13 6.20
N VAL A 61 0.55 1.77 6.25
CA VAL A 61 0.09 0.42 6.61
C VAL A 61 -0.77 -0.13 5.49
N ASP A 62 -0.38 -1.28 4.97
CA ASP A 62 -1.13 -2.02 3.96
C ASP A 62 -0.97 -3.52 4.26
N ALA A 63 -1.85 -4.35 3.69
CA ALA A 63 -1.67 -5.79 3.76
C ALA A 63 -0.65 -6.26 2.71
N TRP A 64 -0.49 -5.52 1.60
CA TRP A 64 0.27 -5.90 0.39
C TRP A 64 -0.08 -7.27 -0.21
N GLU A 65 -1.03 -7.97 0.38
CA GLU A 65 -1.57 -9.24 -0.05
C GLU A 65 -2.97 -9.03 -0.63
N TYR A 66 -3.26 -9.75 -1.71
CA TYR A 66 -4.64 -9.87 -2.17
C TYR A 66 -5.39 -10.69 -1.14
N VAL A 67 -6.32 -10.08 -0.42
CA VAL A 67 -7.28 -10.84 0.37
C VAL A 67 -8.17 -11.60 -0.62
N GLN A 68 -7.91 -12.90 -0.84
CA GLN A 68 -8.89 -13.79 -1.45
C GLN A 68 -10.11 -13.83 -0.54
N GLY A 69 -11.08 -12.94 -0.76
CA GLY A 69 -12.10 -12.72 0.26
C GLY A 69 -13.35 -11.95 -0.10
N GLU A 70 -13.70 -11.75 -1.37
CA GLU A 70 -15.11 -11.48 -1.69
C GLU A 70 -15.92 -12.78 -1.77
N ALA A 71 -15.30 -13.90 -2.16
CA ALA A 71 -15.93 -15.22 -2.09
C ALA A 71 -16.00 -15.80 -0.65
N ALA A 72 -15.14 -15.36 0.28
CA ALA A 72 -15.07 -15.94 1.63
C ALA A 72 -15.97 -15.23 2.67
N LEU A 73 -16.39 -13.99 2.42
CA LEU A 73 -17.27 -13.24 3.33
C LEU A 73 -18.76 -13.41 2.99
N HIS A 74 -19.11 -13.80 1.76
CA HIS A 74 -20.50 -14.03 1.37
C HIS A 74 -21.10 -15.32 1.93
N ASN A 75 -20.27 -16.28 2.38
CA ASN A 75 -20.72 -17.57 2.93
C ASN A 75 -20.80 -17.63 4.46
N ARG A 76 -20.82 -16.48 5.15
CA ARG A 76 -20.90 -16.43 6.63
C ARG A 76 -22.30 -16.23 7.21
N ILE A 77 -23.36 -16.46 6.44
CA ILE A 77 -24.70 -16.66 7.00
C ILE A 77 -24.84 -18.15 7.35
N PRO A 78 -24.87 -18.55 8.64
CA PRO A 78 -25.07 -19.94 9.02
C PRO A 78 -26.56 -20.23 8.95
N GLY A 79 -26.98 -20.98 7.93
CA GLY A 79 -28.32 -21.53 7.86
C GLY A 79 -28.85 -21.67 6.44
N GLU A 80 -28.41 -22.70 5.73
CA GLU A 80 -29.26 -23.51 4.85
C GLU A 80 -28.47 -24.78 4.46
N GLN A 81 -29.07 -25.94 4.71
CA GLN A 81 -28.47 -27.27 4.52
C GLN A 81 -28.34 -27.64 3.04
N GLU A 82 -27.31 -28.44 2.77
CA GLU A 82 -26.99 -29.09 1.50
C GLU A 82 -28.18 -29.83 0.86
N SER A 83 -28.32 -29.71 -0.46
CA SER A 83 -28.86 -30.78 -1.29
C SER A 83 -27.87 -31.10 -2.40
N ASP A 84 -27.23 -32.26 -2.24
CA ASP A 84 -26.43 -32.98 -3.21
C ASP A 84 -27.18 -33.17 -4.55
N SER A 85 -26.57 -32.71 -5.63
CA SER A 85 -26.74 -33.31 -6.95
C SER A 85 -25.45 -33.07 -7.72
N GLY A 86 -24.62 -34.12 -7.79
CA GLY A 86 -23.29 -34.09 -8.38
C GLY A 86 -23.24 -33.62 -9.83
N ASP A 87 -22.15 -32.93 -10.14
CA ASP A 87 -21.47 -32.97 -11.44
C ASP A 87 -19.99 -32.64 -11.20
N GLY A 88 -19.11 -33.36 -11.89
CA GLY A 88 -17.68 -33.40 -11.63
C GLY A 88 -16.96 -32.09 -11.95
N GLY A 89 -16.49 -31.40 -10.90
CA GLY A 89 -15.49 -30.33 -11.01
C GLY A 89 -14.08 -30.86 -10.74
N PRO A 90 -13.03 -30.33 -11.41
CA PRO A 90 -11.71 -30.94 -11.40
C PRO A 90 -11.07 -30.89 -10.01
N VAL A 91 -10.61 -32.05 -9.55
CA VAL A 91 -9.61 -32.14 -8.48
C VAL A 91 -8.33 -31.51 -9.02
N LEU A 92 -8.05 -30.27 -8.65
CA LEU A 92 -6.74 -29.67 -8.86
C LEU A 92 -5.75 -30.39 -7.95
N SER A 93 -5.06 -31.36 -8.54
CA SER A 93 -3.78 -31.88 -8.05
C SER A 93 -2.90 -30.68 -7.68
N LEU A 94 -2.40 -30.67 -6.45
CA LEU A 94 -1.34 -29.78 -6.00
C LEU A 94 -0.07 -30.12 -6.78
N GLY A 95 -0.01 -29.68 -8.04
CA GLY A 95 1.21 -29.57 -8.79
C GLY A 95 1.99 -28.39 -8.25
N GLU A 96 3.26 -28.63 -7.93
CA GLU A 96 4.22 -27.63 -7.48
C GLU A 96 4.24 -26.44 -8.44
N SER A 97 3.50 -25.38 -8.14
CA SER A 97 3.67 -24.11 -8.83
C SER A 97 4.89 -23.44 -8.22
N THR A 98 6.04 -23.62 -8.86
CA THR A 98 7.16 -22.67 -8.70
C THR A 98 6.69 -21.33 -9.24
N PHE A 99 6.05 -20.54 -8.39
CA PHE A 99 5.69 -19.17 -8.71
C PHE A 99 6.98 -18.37 -8.74
N SER A 100 7.31 -17.85 -9.92
CA SER A 100 8.49 -17.01 -10.15
C SER A 100 8.36 -15.73 -9.32
N TYR A 101 8.98 -15.72 -8.15
CA TYR A 101 9.21 -14.53 -7.34
C TYR A 101 10.45 -13.79 -7.88
N ALA A 102 10.21 -12.66 -8.53
CA ALA A 102 11.07 -11.47 -8.71
C ALA A 102 10.84 -10.88 -10.12
N PRO A 103 10.15 -9.72 -10.22
CA PRO A 103 10.90 -8.46 -10.27
C PRO A 103 10.20 -7.25 -9.63
N PHE A 104 9.21 -7.44 -8.76
CA PHE A 104 8.39 -6.30 -8.27
C PHE A 104 9.03 -5.48 -7.13
N PHE A 105 10.12 -5.97 -6.54
CA PHE A 105 10.78 -5.34 -5.38
C PHE A 105 12.11 -4.62 -5.69
N GLU A 106 12.62 -4.69 -6.93
CA GLU A 106 13.82 -3.94 -7.31
C GLU A 106 13.70 -2.41 -7.24
N PRO A 107 12.55 -1.78 -7.59
CA PRO A 107 12.43 -0.32 -7.56
C PRO A 107 12.59 0.29 -6.16
N PHE A 108 12.23 -0.47 -5.11
CA PHE A 108 12.26 0.01 -3.73
C PHE A 108 13.63 -0.08 -3.07
N LYS A 109 14.51 -1.01 -3.49
CA LYS A 109 15.91 -1.05 -3.00
C LYS A 109 16.67 0.22 -3.39
N ASN A 110 16.53 0.64 -4.65
CA ASN A 110 17.19 1.83 -5.15
C ASN A 110 16.61 3.13 -4.59
N LEU A 111 15.34 3.14 -4.15
CA LEU A 111 14.72 4.32 -3.54
C LEU A 111 15.25 4.57 -2.12
N HIS A 112 15.48 3.51 -1.35
CA HIS A 112 16.10 3.60 -0.02
C HIS A 112 17.54 4.13 -0.09
N GLU A 113 18.34 3.65 -1.03
CA GLU A 113 19.72 4.12 -1.23
C GLU A 113 19.76 5.60 -1.66
N LYS A 114 18.89 6.00 -2.61
CA LYS A 114 18.76 7.41 -3.03
C LYS A 114 18.24 8.34 -1.93
N PHE A 115 17.44 7.81 -1.00
CA PHE A 115 16.96 8.57 0.17
C PHE A 115 18.11 8.82 1.15
N LEU A 116 18.96 7.81 1.41
CA LEU A 116 20.12 7.93 2.30
C LEU A 116 21.21 8.87 1.75
N ASP A 117 21.45 8.87 0.43
CA ASP A 117 22.44 9.76 -0.20
C ASP A 117 22.11 11.26 -0.08
N ASN A 118 20.83 11.61 0.15
CA ASN A 118 20.37 12.98 0.29
C ASN A 118 20.28 13.47 1.75
N ILE A 119 20.52 12.59 2.72
CA ILE A 119 20.64 12.97 4.14
C ILE A 119 22.12 13.19 4.43
N LYS A 120 22.63 14.38 4.09
CA LYS A 120 23.88 14.84 4.70
C LYS A 120 23.60 15.21 6.16
N PRO A 121 24.34 14.67 7.15
CA PRO A 121 24.23 15.15 8.50
C PRO A 121 24.66 16.63 8.53
N VAL A 122 23.81 17.48 9.10
CA VAL A 122 24.15 18.84 9.52
C VAL A 122 24.83 18.76 10.88
#